data_AF-A0A1E4UTB2-F1
#
_entry.id   AF-A0A1E4UTB2-F1
#
_cell.length_a   1.000
_cell.length_b   1.000
_cell.length_c   1.000
_cell.angle_alpha   90.00
_cell.angle_beta   90.00
_cell.angle_gamma   90.00
#
_symmetry.space_group_name_H-M   'P 1'
#
loop_
_entity.id
_entity.type
_entity.pdbx_description
1 polymer ?
#
loop_
_entity_poly.entity_id
_entity_poly.type
_entity_poly.pdbx_seq_one_letter_code
_entity_poly.pdbx_strand_id
1 'polypeptide(L)'
;MKKISFLLTAVLLSACEKPIPFESAEALAENPERLKELRLQCRDNRAKLGEAQCNAVADAQRIRFMGKGTPYTPHPVKLFHSDTEDGR
;
A
#
# COMPACT_ATOMS: atom_id res chain seq x y z
N MET A 1 -29.10 30.52 5.20
CA MET A 1 -29.56 29.18 5.65
C MET A 1 -29.50 28.10 4.57
N LYS A 2 -29.95 28.34 3.32
CA LYS A 2 -29.96 27.31 2.25
C LYS A 2 -28.57 26.88 1.73
N LYS A 3 -27.59 27.78 1.73
CA LYS A 3 -26.20 27.51 1.29
C LYS A 3 -25.45 26.57 2.24
N ILE A 4 -25.79 26.62 3.54
CA ILE A 4 -25.18 25.78 4.58
C ILE A 4 -25.59 24.32 4.41
N SER A 5 -26.84 24.06 4.00
CA SER A 5 -27.32 22.70 3.71
C SER A 5 -26.62 22.06 2.52
N PHE A 6 -26.24 22.85 1.50
CA PHE A 6 -25.49 22.36 0.34
C PHE A 6 -24.02 22.05 0.65
N LEU A 7 -23.43 22.77 1.61
CA LEU A 7 -22.06 22.52 2.07
C LEU A 7 -21.98 21.24 2.91
N LEU A 8 -22.99 20.97 3.75
CA LEU A 8 -23.05 19.77 4.59
C LEU A 8 -23.17 18.48 3.77
N THR A 9 -23.92 18.50 2.66
CA THR A 9 -24.05 17.33 1.79
C THR A 9 -22.75 17.03 1.02
N ALA A 10 -22.03 18.06 0.55
CA ALA A 10 -20.76 17.85 -0.15
C ALA A 10 -19.68 17.17 0.72
N VAL A 11 -19.64 17.48 2.03
CA VAL A 11 -18.70 16.86 2.98
C VAL A 11 -19.04 15.39 3.26
N LEU A 12 -20.33 15.03 3.25
CA LEU A 12 -20.75 13.64 3.44
C LEU A 12 -20.39 12.75 2.24
N LEU A 13 -20.36 13.30 1.02
CA LEU A 13 -20.01 12.53 -0.19
C LEU A 13 -18.50 12.31 -0.37
N SER A 14 -17.62 13.13 0.23
CA SER A 14 -16.17 12.91 0.16
C SER A 14 -15.69 11.74 1.03
N ALA A 15 -16.56 11.18 1.88
CA ALA A 15 -16.21 10.00 2.68
C ALA A 15 -16.27 8.69 1.87
N CYS A 16 -16.82 8.71 0.66
CA CYS A 16 -16.85 7.54 -0.24
C CYS A 16 -15.62 7.54 -1.15
N GLU A 17 -14.43 7.46 -0.56
CA GLU A 17 -13.20 7.25 -1.31
C GLU A 17 -13.15 5.78 -1.73
N LYS A 18 -13.08 5.50 -3.04
CA LYS A 18 -12.93 4.12 -3.52
C LYS A 18 -11.64 3.54 -2.94
N PRO A 19 -11.65 2.30 -2.40
CA PRO A 19 -10.43 1.64 -1.97
C PRO A 19 -9.44 1.64 -3.13
N ILE A 20 -8.23 2.14 -2.89
CA ILE A 20 -7.15 2.01 -3.85
C ILE A 20 -6.90 0.50 -3.98
N PRO A 21 -6.89 -0.06 -5.20
CA PRO A 21 -6.63 -1.49 -5.39
C PRO A 21 -5.29 -1.87 -4.77
N PHE A 22 -5.30 -2.89 -3.92
CA PHE A 22 -4.06 -3.43 -3.36
C PHE A 22 -3.31 -4.20 -4.44
N GLU A 23 -2.03 -3.84 -4.64
CA GLU A 23 -1.11 -4.51 -5.57
C GLU A 23 -0.07 -5.30 -4.77
N SER A 24 0.01 -6.61 -5.01
CA SER A 24 0.90 -7.52 -4.26
C SER A 24 2.38 -7.28 -4.58
N ALA A 25 3.26 -7.69 -3.68
CA ALA A 25 4.70 -7.54 -3.84
C ALA A 25 5.23 -8.30 -5.07
N GLU A 26 4.67 -9.47 -5.36
CA GLU A 26 5.04 -10.32 -6.49
C GLU A 26 4.68 -9.63 -7.82
N ALA A 27 3.45 -9.13 -7.94
CA ALA A 27 3.00 -8.42 -9.14
C ALA A 27 3.81 -7.13 -9.38
N LEU A 28 4.12 -6.40 -8.29
CA LEU A 28 4.94 -5.19 -8.38
C LEU A 28 6.41 -5.49 -8.68
N ALA A 29 6.94 -6.65 -8.27
CA ALA A 29 8.30 -7.06 -8.60
C ALA A 29 8.48 -7.30 -10.12
N GLU A 30 7.40 -7.75 -10.79
CA GLU A 30 7.36 -7.97 -12.24
C GLU A 30 7.19 -6.66 -13.04
N ASN A 31 6.69 -5.58 -12.42
CA ASN A 31 6.48 -4.29 -13.07
C ASN A 31 7.30 -3.14 -12.43
N PRO A 32 8.55 -2.90 -12.91
CA PRO A 32 9.45 -1.93 -12.30
C PRO A 32 9.00 -0.47 -12.44
N GLU A 33 8.29 -0.13 -13.52
CA GLU A 33 7.78 1.23 -13.74
C GLU A 33 6.67 1.55 -12.75
N ARG A 34 5.71 0.62 -12.57
CA ARG A 34 4.65 0.76 -11.58
C ARG A 34 5.21 0.82 -10.16
N LEU A 35 6.19 -0.01 -9.85
CA LEU A 35 6.86 -0.03 -8.55
C LEU A 35 7.56 1.31 -8.24
N LYS A 36 8.18 1.93 -9.24
CA LYS A 36 8.84 3.24 -9.09
C LYS A 36 7.83 4.35 -8.80
N GLU A 37 6.69 4.36 -9.50
CA GLU A 37 5.61 5.32 -9.27
C GLU A 37 5.07 5.20 -7.84
N LEU A 38 4.69 3.99 -7.43
CA LEU A 38 4.17 3.74 -6.09
C LEU A 38 5.20 4.07 -5.00
N ARG A 39 6.49 3.85 -5.24
CA ARG A 39 7.54 4.27 -4.29
C ARG A 39 7.55 5.78 -4.08
N LEU A 40 7.39 6.58 -5.13
CA LEU A 40 7.29 8.03 -4.99
C LEU A 40 6.01 8.42 -4.24
N GLN A 41 4.88 7.80 -4.57
CA GLN A 41 3.63 8.05 -3.88
C GLN A 41 3.67 7.61 -2.40
N CYS A 42 4.36 6.53 -2.04
CA CYS A 42 4.53 6.10 -0.65
C CYS A 42 5.40 7.06 0.16
N ARG A 43 6.38 7.73 -0.48
CA ARG A 43 7.16 8.78 0.16
C ARG A 43 6.30 10.01 0.45
N ASP A 44 5.50 10.41 -0.53
CA ASP A 44 4.81 11.71 -0.50
C ASP A 44 3.40 11.64 0.13
N ASN A 45 2.72 10.49 0.03
CA ASN A 45 1.30 10.31 0.34
C ASN A 45 1.00 8.97 1.06
N ARG A 46 1.86 8.55 2.00
CA ARG A 46 1.72 7.27 2.72
C ARG A 46 0.33 7.05 3.34
N ALA A 47 -0.25 8.08 3.96
CA ALA A 47 -1.56 7.99 4.61
C ALA A 47 -2.69 7.68 3.61
N LYS A 48 -2.54 8.11 2.35
CA LYS A 48 -3.54 7.87 1.29
C LYS A 48 -3.43 6.45 0.72
N LEU A 49 -2.21 5.96 0.50
CA LEU A 49 -1.96 4.62 -0.06
C LEU A 49 -2.16 3.50 0.95
N GLY A 50 -1.97 3.79 2.24
CA GLY A 50 -2.04 2.81 3.31
C GLY A 50 -0.73 2.07 3.54
N GLU A 51 -0.52 1.65 4.78
CA GLU A 51 0.71 0.98 5.19
C GLU A 51 0.91 -0.37 4.51
N ALA A 52 -0.18 -1.14 4.34
CA ALA A 52 -0.14 -2.43 3.67
C ALA A 52 0.44 -2.32 2.24
N GLN A 53 0.00 -1.32 1.47
CA GLN A 53 0.50 -1.10 0.12
C GLN A 53 1.97 -0.68 0.10
N CYS A 54 2.37 0.22 1.00
CA CYS A 54 3.76 0.66 1.07
C CYS A 54 4.73 -0.42 1.57
N ASN A 55 4.26 -1.34 2.42
CA ASN A 55 5.01 -2.54 2.79
C ASN A 55 5.16 -3.48 1.60
N ALA A 56 4.08 -3.71 0.82
CA ALA A 56 4.16 -4.51 -0.40
C ALA A 56 5.15 -3.93 -1.44
N VAL A 57 5.24 -2.59 -1.55
CA VAL A 57 6.25 -1.90 -2.37
C VAL A 57 7.68 -2.18 -1.88
N ALA A 58 7.91 -2.17 -0.56
CA ALA A 58 9.22 -2.50 0.01
C ALA A 58 9.59 -3.97 -0.24
N ASP A 59 8.63 -4.87 -0.08
CA ASP A 59 8.81 -6.30 -0.35
C ASP A 59 9.07 -6.56 -1.83
N ALA A 60 8.38 -5.88 -2.74
CA ALA A 60 8.65 -5.97 -4.18
C ALA A 60 10.09 -5.57 -4.51
N GLN A 61 10.60 -4.51 -3.89
CA GLN A 61 12.01 -4.11 -4.06
C GLN A 61 12.97 -5.16 -3.50
N ARG A 62 12.66 -5.75 -2.35
CA ARG A 62 13.42 -6.87 -1.80
C ARG A 62 13.43 -8.07 -2.74
N ILE A 63 12.29 -8.47 -3.30
CA ILE A 63 12.18 -9.58 -4.25
C ILE A 63 13.05 -9.30 -5.47
N ARG A 64 13.00 -8.10 -6.04
CA ARG A 64 13.83 -7.75 -7.21
C ARG A 64 15.33 -7.74 -6.91
N PHE A 65 15.72 -7.35 -5.71
CA PHE A 65 17.13 -7.21 -5.35
C PHE A 65 17.75 -8.49 -4.78
N MET A 66 17.02 -9.20 -3.90
CA MET A 66 17.47 -10.38 -3.19
C MET A 66 16.93 -11.70 -3.78
N GLY A 67 16.00 -11.64 -4.73
CA GLY A 67 15.33 -12.83 -5.25
C GLY A 67 14.61 -13.60 -4.14
N LYS A 68 14.70 -14.93 -4.19
CA LYS A 68 14.14 -15.84 -3.17
C LYS A 68 15.00 -15.92 -1.89
N GLY A 69 15.92 -14.99 -1.66
CA GLY A 69 16.80 -14.99 -0.50
C GLY A 69 18.14 -15.70 -0.74
N THR A 70 18.87 -15.94 0.34
CA THR A 70 20.20 -16.58 0.32
C THR A 70 20.12 -18.00 0.88
N PRO A 71 21.13 -18.87 0.67
CA PRO A 71 21.13 -20.22 1.25
C PRO A 71 20.95 -20.25 2.77
N TYR A 72 21.39 -19.21 3.47
CA TYR A 72 21.29 -19.10 4.93
C TYR A 72 20.06 -18.32 5.40
N THR A 73 19.38 -17.60 4.50
CA THR A 73 18.14 -16.86 4.76
C THR A 73 17.22 -16.98 3.52
N PRO A 74 16.59 -18.15 3.32
CA PRO A 74 15.74 -18.42 2.17
C PRO A 74 14.37 -17.75 2.26
N HIS A 75 14.02 -17.20 3.42
CA HIS A 75 12.75 -16.50 3.63
C HIS A 75 13.00 -15.12 4.25
N PRO A 76 12.20 -14.09 3.91
CA PRO A 76 12.23 -12.82 4.60
C PRO A 76 12.00 -13.04 6.09
N VAL A 77 12.85 -12.46 6.93
CA VAL A 77 12.63 -12.44 8.38
C VAL A 77 11.39 -11.60 8.62
N LYS A 78 10.29 -12.24 9.02
CA LYS A 78 9.09 -11.56 9.51
C LYS A 78 9.41 -11.05 10.91
N LEU A 79 9.98 -9.85 10.99
CA LEU A 79 10.40 -9.23 12.25
C LEU A 79 9.24 -8.92 13.20
N PHE A 80 8.00 -9.01 12.72
CA PHE A 80 6.80 -8.87 13.53
C PHE A 80 5.73 -9.84 13.03
N HIS A 81 5.16 -10.66 13.93
CA HIS A 81 3.78 -11.07 13.78
C HIS A 81 2.96 -9.79 13.99
N SER A 82 2.63 -9.09 12.91
CA SER A 82 1.55 -8.12 12.98
C SER A 82 0.29 -8.94 13.22
N ASP A 83 -0.18 -8.98 14.46
CA ASP A 83 -1.50 -9.48 14.84
C ASP A 83 -2.57 -8.60 14.16
N THR A 84 -2.72 -8.79 12.86
CA THR A 84 -3.83 -8.25 12.06
C THR A 84 -4.11 -9.22 10.91
N GLU A 85 -4.15 -10.51 11.23
CA GLU A 85 -5.14 -11.39 10.62
C GLU A 85 -6.42 -11.24 11.42
N ASP A 86 -7.34 -10.45 10.87
CA ASP A 86 -8.80 -10.61 10.86
C ASP A 86 -9.51 -9.26 11.04
N GLY A 87 -10.43 -9.02 10.13
CA GLY A 87 -11.16 -7.76 9.99
C GLY A 87 -11.86 -7.70 8.65
N ARG A 88 -12.57 -8.77 8.31
CA ARG A 88 -13.68 -8.76 7.36
C ARG A 88 -14.65 -7.60 7.66
#